data_AF-A0A3B1JEC0-F1
#
_entry.id   AF-A0A3B1JEC0-F1
#
_cell.length_a   1.000
_cell.length_b   1.000
_cell.length_c   1.000
_cell.angle_alpha   90.00
_cell.angle_beta   90.00
_cell.angle_gamma   90.00
#
_symmetry.space_group_name_H-M   'P 1'
#
loop_
_entity.id
_entity.type
_entity.pdbx_description
1 polymer ?
#
loop_
_entity_poly.entity_id
_entity_poly.type
_entity_poly.pdbx_seq_one_letter_code
_entity_poly.pdbx_strand_id
1 'polypeptide(L)' 'INKVWYGKIWFVVKSCSHKGVFYVQGDERHSLNFTEAEELCKVLGATLASAEQLNASHATGLEMCSSSTYSYLEI' A
#
# COMPACT_ATOMS: atom_id res chain seq x y z
N ILE A 1 -7.18 12.62 1.30
CA ILE A 1 -5.99 11.94 1.87
C ILE A 1 -6.51 10.96 2.91
N ASN A 2 -6.49 9.65 2.62
CA ASN A 2 -6.96 8.64 3.57
C ASN A 2 -5.80 8.33 4.53
N LYS A 3 -5.92 8.82 5.77
CA LYS A 3 -4.99 8.50 6.86
C LYS A 3 -5.58 7.38 7.71
N VAL A 4 -4.81 6.31 7.92
CA VAL A 4 -5.16 5.19 8.79
C VAL A 4 -4.25 5.23 10.00
N TRP A 5 -4.82 5.25 11.21
CA TRP A 5 -4.04 5.16 12.43
C TRP A 5 -3.87 3.71 12.83
N TYR A 6 -2.65 3.29 13.12
CA TYR A 6 -2.40 1.95 13.62
C TYR A 6 -1.29 1.93 14.65
N GLY A 7 -1.66 1.56 15.89
CA GLY A 7 -0.77 1.40 17.04
C GLY A 7 -0.12 2.70 17.51
N LYS A 8 0.84 3.22 16.73
CA LYS A 8 1.61 4.43 17.03
C LYS A 8 1.89 5.32 15.82
N ILE A 9 1.60 4.86 14.60
CA ILE A 9 1.98 5.52 13.35
C ILE A 9 0.74 5.75 12.48
N TRP A 10 0.78 6.84 11.71
CA TRP A 10 -0.20 7.11 10.67
C TRP A 10 0.30 6.56 9.33
N PHE A 11 -0.57 5.82 8.64
CA PHE A 11 -0.37 5.40 7.26
C PHE A 11 -1.20 6.28 6.34
N VAL A 12 -0.64 6.63 5.19
CA VAL A 12 -1.28 7.46 4.18
C VAL A 12 -1.41 6.65 2.91
N VAL A 13 -2.64 6.51 2.44
CA VAL A 13 -2.92 5.99 1.10
C VAL A 13 -2.60 7.11 0.10
N LYS A 14 -1.61 6.89 -0.78
CA LYS A 14 -1.15 7.93 -1.71
C LYS A 14 -1.72 7.80 -3.12
N SER A 15 -2.14 6.62 -3.55
CA SER A 15 -2.65 6.42 -4.93
C SER A 15 -4.15 6.17 -4.99
N CYS A 16 -4.71 6.43 -6.16
CA CYS A 16 -5.96 5.82 -6.60
C CYS A 16 -5.76 4.32 -6.84
N SER A 17 -6.83 3.54 -6.72
CA SER A 17 -6.83 2.11 -7.06
C SER A 17 -6.68 1.95 -8.57
N HIS A 18 -5.59 1.31 -8.99
CA HIS A 18 -5.31 0.91 -10.37
C HIS A 18 -5.43 -0.61 -10.44
N LYS A 19 -6.44 -1.11 -11.17
CA LYS A 19 -6.72 -2.56 -11.25
C LYS A 19 -6.92 -3.22 -9.87
N GLY A 20 -7.52 -2.51 -8.91
CA GLY A 20 -7.70 -3.00 -7.53
C GLY A 20 -6.52 -2.68 -6.62
N VAL A 21 -5.35 -2.35 -7.16
CA VAL A 21 -4.12 -2.11 -6.41
C VAL A 21 -3.95 -0.62 -6.06
N PHE A 22 -3.61 -0.34 -4.81
CA PHE A 22 -3.31 1.00 -4.33
C PHE A 22 -2.04 1.02 -3.48
N TYR A 23 -1.38 2.16 -3.45
CA TYR A 23 -0.11 2.36 -2.74
C TYR A 23 -0.33 3.06 -1.39
N VAL A 24 0.35 2.54 -0.37
CA VAL A 24 0.37 3.04 1.00
C VAL A 24 1.79 3.29 1.48
N GLN A 25 1.94 4.33 2.29
CA GLN A 25 3.20 4.68 2.92
C GLN A 25 2.95 5.18 4.34
N GLY A 26 3.92 5.03 5.23
CA GLY A 26 3.90 5.79 6.49
C GLY A 26 3.84 7.30 6.24
N ASP A 27 3.35 8.06 7.22
CA ASP A 27 3.35 9.53 7.18
C ASP A 27 4.79 10.11 7.11
N GLU A 28 5.79 9.33 7.54
CA GLU A 28 7.22 9.60 7.42
C GLU A 28 7.89 8.72 6.33
N ARG A 29 9.19 8.91 6.08
CA ARG A 29 10.01 8.00 5.23
C ARG A 29 10.12 6.57 5.79
N HIS A 30 9.33 6.21 6.80
CA HIS A 30 9.26 4.87 7.35
C HIS A 30 8.61 3.94 6.31
N SER A 31 9.44 3.02 5.82
CA SER A 31 9.02 1.84 5.07
C SER A 31 8.10 0.99 5.92
N LEU A 32 6.98 0.53 5.36
CA LEU A 32 6.18 -0.50 6.03
C LEU A 32 6.98 -1.79 6.14
N ASN A 33 6.97 -2.40 7.32
CA ASN A 33 7.40 -3.77 7.50
C ASN A 33 6.27 -4.74 7.08
N PHE A 34 6.62 -6.01 6.83
CA PHE A 34 5.65 -7.03 6.43
C PHE A 34 4.48 -7.15 7.42
N THR A 35 4.75 -7.19 8.72
CA THR A 35 3.71 -7.27 9.76
C THR A 35 2.77 -6.08 9.74
N GLU A 36 3.32 -4.86 9.59
CA GLU A 36 2.50 -3.64 9.54
C GLU A 36 1.63 -3.62 8.29
N ALA A 37 2.16 -4.10 7.17
CA ALA A 37 1.40 -4.20 5.93
C ALA A 37 0.27 -5.24 6.03
N GLU A 38 0.52 -6.41 6.60
CA GLU A 38 -0.53 -7.42 6.84
C GLU A 38 -1.63 -6.93 7.79
N GLU A 39 -1.28 -6.11 8.78
CA GLU A 39 -2.26 -5.56 9.70
C GLU A 39 -3.04 -4.41 9.04
N LEU A 40 -2.36 -3.57 8.27
CA LEU A 40 -2.99 -2.52 7.49
C LEU A 40 -3.96 -3.09 6.45
N CYS A 41 -3.60 -4.19 5.77
CA CYS A 41 -4.49 -5.01 4.96
C CYS A 41 -5.78 -5.32 5.72
N LYS A 42 -5.68 -5.92 6.91
CA LYS A 42 -6.84 -6.32 7.73
C LYS A 42 -7.72 -5.13 8.11
N VAL A 43 -7.12 -4.00 8.48
CA VAL A 43 -7.84 -2.78 8.85
C VAL A 43 -8.58 -2.17 7.66
N LEU A 44 -7.98 -2.23 6.47
CA LEU A 44 -8.57 -1.73 5.23
C LEU A 44 -9.52 -2.72 4.55
N GLY A 45 -9.58 -3.97 5.02
CA GLY A 45 -10.28 -5.05 4.32
C GLY A 45 -9.62 -5.42 2.99
N ALA A 46 -8.31 -5.19 2.88
CA ALA A 46 -7.47 -5.39 1.71
C ALA A 46 -6.49 -6.57 1.92
N THR A 47 -5.75 -6.95 0.88
CA THR A 47 -4.65 -7.92 0.94
C THR A 47 -3.38 -7.38 0.30
N LEU A 48 -2.22 -8.01 0.55
CA LEU A 48 -0.98 -7.62 -0.13
C LEU A 48 -1.09 -7.95 -1.62
N ALA A 49 -0.73 -6.99 -2.48
CA ALA A 49 -0.76 -7.20 -3.92
C ALA A 49 0.30 -8.22 -4.35
N SER A 50 -0.06 -9.13 -5.25
CA SER A 50 0.90 -10.02 -5.89
C SER A 50 1.78 -9.29 -6.90
N ALA A 51 2.92 -9.90 -7.26
CA ALA A 51 3.82 -9.36 -8.28
C ALA A 51 3.13 -9.18 -9.65
N GLU A 52 2.18 -10.06 -9.98
CA GLU A 52 1.44 -10.01 -11.24
C GLU A 52 0.46 -8.82 -11.25
N GLN A 53 -0.27 -8.62 -10.15
CA GLN A 53 -1.18 -7.47 -9.99
C GLN A 53 -0.42 -6.15 -9.95
N LEU A 54 0.75 -6.13 -9.29
CA LEU A 54 1.66 -5.00 -9.34
C LEU A 54 2.06 -4.66 -10.77
N ASN A 55 2.54 -5.64 -11.53
CA ASN A 55 2.93 -5.41 -12.92
C ASN A 55 1.76 -4.93 -13.80
N ALA A 56 0.56 -5.51 -13.60
CA ALA A 56 -0.64 -5.08 -14.30
C ALA A 56 -1.07 -3.66 -13.93
N SER A 57 -0.98 -3.29 -12.65
CA SER A 57 -1.32 -1.95 -12.16
C SER A 57 -0.32 -0.89 -12.67
N HIS A 58 0.98 -1.22 -12.73
CA HIS A 58 2.03 -0.38 -13.33
C HIS A 58 1.74 -0.10 -14.80
N ALA A 59 1.33 -1.12 -15.56
CA ALA A 59 0.92 -0.94 -16.96
C ALA A 59 -0.28 -0.01 -17.13
N THR A 60 -1.10 0.16 -16.10
CA THR A 60 -2.27 1.06 -16.09
C THR A 60 -2.02 2.43 -15.48
N GLY A 61 -0.78 2.74 -15.08
CA GLY A 61 -0.40 4.05 -14.56
C GLY A 61 -0.13 4.10 -13.05
N LEU A 62 -0.01 2.96 -12.37
CA LEU A 62 0.52 2.95 -11.00
C LEU A 62 2.04 3.18 -11.04
N GLU A 63 2.46 4.44 -10.98
CA GLU A 63 3.88 4.82 -10.94
C GLU A 63 4.26 5.31 -9.53
N MET A 64 4.87 4.45 -8.73
CA MET A 64 5.46 4.80 -7.44
C MET A 64 6.89 4.25 -7.38
N CYS A 65 7.88 5.13 -7.17
CA CYS A 65 9.26 4.72 -6.97
C CYS A 65 9.54 4.59 -5.47
N SER A 66 9.23 3.42 -4.91
CA SER A 66 9.49 3.10 -3.50
C SER A 66 10.30 1.81 -3.40
N SER A 67 11.32 1.81 -2.55
CA SER A 67 12.13 0.62 -2.27
C SER A 67 11.41 -0.41 -1.38
N SER A 68 10.20 -0.11 -0.91
CA SER A 68 9.45 -0.94 0.02
C SER A 68 8.48 -1.85 -0.72
N THR A 69 8.79 -3.15 -0.76
CA THR A 69 7.94 -4.17 -1.42
C THR A 69 6.55 -4.28 -0.79
N TYR A 70 6.41 -3.95 0.50
CA TYR A 70 5.16 -4.11 1.26
C TYR A 70 4.23 -2.89 1.24
N SER A 71 4.52 -1.89 0.40
CA SER A 71 3.72 -0.69 0.28
C SER A 71 2.53 -0.81 -0.68
N TYR A 72 2.29 -1.98 -1.25
CA TYR A 72 1.27 -2.19 -2.27
C TYR A 72 0.19 -3.16 -1.80
N LEU A 73 -1.05 -2.70 -1.87
CA LEU A 73 -2.23 -3.38 -1.35
C LEU A 73 -3.27 -3.53 -2.46
N GLU A 74 -4.08 -4.58 -2.38
CA GLU A 74 -5.21 -4.86 -3.26
C GLU A 74 -6.51 -4.82 -2.44
N ILE A 75 -7.53 -4.15 -2.99
CA ILE A 75 -8.92 -4.16 -2.47
C ILE A 75 -9.67 -5.38 -3.02
#